data_AF-A0A8H6NKN7-F1
#
_entry.id   AF-A0A8H6NKN7-F1
#
_cell.length_a   1.000
_cell.length_b   1.000
_cell.length_c   1.000
_cell.angle_alpha   90.00
_cell.angle_beta   90.00
_cell.angle_gamma   90.00
#
_symmetry.space_group_name_H-M   'P 1'
#
loop_
_entity.id
_entity.type
_entity.pdbx_description
1 polymer ?
#
loop_
_entity_poly.entity_id
_entity_poly.type
_entity_poly.pdbx_seq_one_letter_code
_entity_poly.pdbx_strand_id
1 'polypeptide(L)'
;MAVTRVVFLAGLAAALPQGGSIPPSPTGAECSFHVDHWDCAAPCTTRTSTQLQVAATITNLPEFMDSMNARYSTSGVSFSGTTVVVHTSLYTFPGGSFTGYGVYDSNALRSAGYSVVTSLSVFTTCPTSTPTLPPSPTGSLCSPHGDHCKPS
;
A
#
# COMPACT_ATOMS: atom_id res chain seq x y z
N MET A 1 -15.67 4.17 81.94
CA MET A 1 -15.92 2.85 81.29
C MET A 1 -15.64 2.96 79.81
N ALA A 2 -15.18 1.86 79.22
CA ALA A 2 -14.31 1.79 78.05
C ALA A 2 -14.89 2.26 76.70
N VAL A 3 -13.96 2.68 75.84
CA VAL A 3 -14.09 2.90 74.39
C VAL A 3 -14.39 1.57 73.69
N THR A 4 -15.28 1.55 72.70
CA THR A 4 -15.24 0.55 71.62
C THR A 4 -15.75 1.18 70.32
N ARG A 5 -14.83 1.37 69.38
CA ARG A 5 -15.11 1.78 68.00
C ARG A 5 -15.58 0.56 67.22
N VAL A 6 -16.72 0.66 66.54
CA VAL A 6 -17.17 -0.35 65.58
C VAL A 6 -16.36 -0.16 64.29
N VAL A 7 -15.49 -1.13 64.01
CA VAL A 7 -14.76 -1.24 62.74
C VAL A 7 -15.71 -1.83 61.72
N PHE A 8 -16.07 -1.06 60.69
CA PHE A 8 -16.71 -1.60 59.49
C PHE A 8 -15.65 -2.32 58.65
N LEU A 9 -15.73 -3.65 58.59
CA LEU A 9 -14.97 -4.45 57.62
C LEU A 9 -15.48 -4.12 56.21
N ALA A 10 -14.68 -3.41 55.43
CA ALA A 10 -14.88 -3.32 53.98
C ALA A 10 -14.60 -4.69 53.36
N GLY A 11 -15.65 -5.37 52.92
CA GLY A 11 -15.52 -6.62 52.17
C GLY A 11 -14.76 -6.38 50.87
N LEU A 12 -13.75 -7.22 50.62
CA LEU A 12 -13.09 -7.33 49.32
C LEU A 12 -14.14 -7.65 48.26
N ALA A 13 -14.46 -6.69 47.40
CA ALA A 13 -15.15 -6.96 46.15
C ALA A 13 -14.15 -7.67 45.21
N ALA A 14 -14.38 -8.96 44.96
CA ALA A 14 -13.68 -9.67 43.90
C ALA A 14 -14.09 -9.03 42.55
N ALA A 15 -13.16 -8.34 41.90
CA ALA A 15 -13.35 -7.89 40.53
C ALA A 15 -13.44 -9.13 39.62
N LEU A 16 -14.61 -9.35 39.00
CA LEU A 16 -14.74 -10.36 37.95
C LEU A 16 -13.77 -10.01 36.79
N PRO A 17 -13.19 -11.01 36.11
CA PRO A 17 -12.47 -10.74 34.87
C PRO A 17 -13.47 -10.12 33.90
N GLN A 18 -13.18 -8.90 33.44
CA GLN A 18 -13.94 -8.27 32.38
C GLN A 18 -13.70 -9.11 31.12
N GLY A 19 -14.61 -10.03 30.83
CA GLY A 19 -14.75 -10.62 29.51
C GLY A 19 -15.15 -9.49 28.56
N GLY A 20 -14.15 -8.72 28.10
CA GLY A 20 -14.36 -7.60 27.21
C GLY A 20 -15.12 -8.09 25.99
N SER A 21 -16.25 -7.47 25.70
CA SER A 21 -17.02 -7.73 24.50
C SER A 21 -16.14 -7.43 23.29
N ILE A 22 -15.77 -8.48 22.56
CA ILE A 22 -14.97 -8.34 21.35
C ILE A 22 -15.88 -7.74 20.27
N PRO A 23 -15.48 -6.60 19.67
CA PRO A 23 -16.29 -5.99 18.62
C PRO A 23 -16.45 -6.97 17.45
N PRO A 24 -17.59 -6.94 16.74
CA PRO A 24 -17.80 -7.78 15.56
C PRO A 24 -16.73 -7.48 14.50
N SER A 25 -16.52 -8.46 13.60
CA SER A 25 -15.56 -8.31 12.50
C SER A 25 -15.87 -7.08 11.64
N PRO A 26 -14.88 -6.24 11.31
CA PRO A 26 -15.07 -5.12 10.39
C PRO A 26 -15.57 -5.60 9.03
N THR A 27 -16.65 -4.97 8.53
CA THR A 27 -17.21 -5.32 7.22
C THR A 27 -16.37 -4.71 6.08
N GLY A 28 -16.11 -5.48 5.02
CA GLY A 28 -15.46 -4.97 3.80
C GLY A 28 -13.93 -5.03 3.78
N ALA A 29 -13.32 -5.75 4.72
CA ALA A 29 -11.89 -6.03 4.73
C ALA A 29 -11.64 -7.52 5.00
N GLU A 30 -10.55 -8.05 4.44
CA GLU A 30 -10.05 -9.39 4.77
C GLU A 30 -9.43 -9.34 6.16
N CYS A 31 -10.18 -9.78 7.17
CA CYS A 31 -9.81 -9.68 8.57
C CYS A 31 -9.55 -11.04 9.21
N SER A 32 -8.42 -11.16 9.91
CA SER A 32 -8.10 -12.30 10.77
C SER A 32 -8.34 -11.92 12.23
N PHE A 33 -8.98 -12.80 12.98
CA PHE A 33 -9.21 -12.57 14.41
C PHE A 33 -8.02 -13.04 15.24
N HIS A 34 -7.48 -12.13 16.03
CA HIS A 34 -6.56 -12.40 17.14
C HIS A 34 -7.35 -12.25 18.44
N VAL A 35 -7.05 -13.07 19.44
CA VAL A 35 -7.80 -13.23 20.69
C VAL A 35 -8.36 -11.92 21.28
N ASP A 36 -7.66 -10.81 21.11
CA ASP A 36 -8.00 -9.47 21.59
C ASP A 36 -8.17 -8.39 20.49
N HIS A 37 -7.88 -8.67 19.21
CA HIS A 37 -8.01 -7.70 18.11
C HIS A 37 -8.34 -8.32 16.74
N TRP A 38 -8.84 -7.52 15.81
CA TRP A 38 -8.96 -7.91 14.40
C TRP A 38 -7.80 -7.33 13.59
N ASP A 39 -7.03 -8.18 12.92
CA ASP A 39 -6.04 -7.75 11.93
C ASP A 39 -6.68 -7.78 10.54
N CYS A 40 -7.03 -6.59 10.06
CA CYS A 40 -7.61 -6.41 8.73
C CYS A 40 -6.56 -5.95 7.73
N ALA A 41 -6.61 -6.50 6.52
CA ALA A 41 -5.93 -5.89 5.39
C ALA A 41 -6.48 -4.47 5.19
N ALA A 42 -5.58 -3.49 5.18
CA ALA A 42 -5.99 -2.12 4.89
C ALA A 42 -6.51 -2.04 3.43
N PRO A 43 -7.53 -1.20 3.17
CA PRO A 43 -8.10 -1.09 1.84
C PRO A 43 -7.07 -0.55 0.85
N CYS A 44 -7.16 -0.98 -0.41
CA CYS A 44 -6.37 -0.38 -1.47
C CYS A 44 -6.73 1.11 -1.60
N THR A 45 -5.70 1.95 -1.75
CA THR A 45 -5.87 3.37 -2.02
C THR A 45 -5.82 3.59 -3.52
N THR A 46 -6.81 4.31 -4.06
CA THR A 46 -6.83 4.73 -5.47
C THR A 46 -6.55 6.23 -5.55
N ARG A 47 -5.62 6.63 -6.41
CA ARG A 47 -5.32 8.03 -6.71
C ARG A 47 -5.45 8.26 -8.20
N THR A 48 -6.09 9.37 -8.56
CA THR A 48 -6.08 9.86 -9.95
C THR A 48 -5.05 10.97 -10.11
N SER A 49 -4.29 10.94 -11.21
CA SER A 49 -3.33 11.98 -11.60
C SER A 49 -3.61 12.42 -13.02
N THR A 50 -3.54 13.71 -13.28
CA THR A 50 -3.63 14.24 -14.64
C THR A 50 -2.28 14.12 -15.33
N GLN A 51 -2.27 13.66 -16.59
CA GLN A 51 -1.08 13.64 -17.43
C GLN A 51 -1.38 13.99 -18.88
N LEU A 52 -0.35 14.36 -19.63
CA LEU A 52 -0.47 14.56 -21.07
C LEU A 52 -0.35 13.22 -21.78
N GLN A 53 -1.20 12.99 -22.77
CA GLN A 53 -1.21 11.79 -23.59
C GLN A 53 -1.41 12.15 -25.06
N VAL A 54 -0.90 11.31 -25.96
CA VAL A 54 -1.22 11.42 -27.37
C VAL A 54 -2.67 11.00 -27.63
N ALA A 55 -3.40 11.75 -28.45
CA ALA A 55 -4.75 11.39 -28.90
C ALA A 55 -4.71 10.34 -30.03
N ALA A 56 -3.93 9.29 -29.85
CA ALA A 56 -3.75 8.20 -30.79
C ALA A 56 -3.48 6.90 -30.05
N THR A 57 -3.84 5.77 -30.65
CA THR A 57 -3.48 4.45 -30.15
C THR A 57 -2.21 3.98 -30.85
N ILE A 58 -1.10 3.96 -30.12
CA ILE A 58 0.16 3.39 -30.61
C ILE A 58 0.22 1.94 -30.14
N THR A 59 0.12 1.00 -31.07
CA THR A 59 0.08 -0.45 -30.79
C THR A 59 1.46 -1.08 -30.76
N ASN A 60 2.39 -0.63 -31.61
CA ASN A 60 3.78 -1.08 -31.66
C ASN A 60 4.71 0.03 -31.14
N LEU A 61 4.95 0.03 -29.82
CA LEU A 61 5.78 1.04 -29.17
C LEU A 61 7.24 1.04 -29.70
N PRO A 62 7.92 -0.12 -29.88
CA PRO A 62 9.28 -0.14 -30.44
C PRO A 62 9.41 0.54 -31.82
N GLU A 63 8.60 0.14 -32.80
CA GLU A 63 8.65 0.72 -34.15
C GLU A 63 8.31 2.22 -34.15
N PHE A 64 7.34 2.61 -33.31
CA PHE A 64 7.02 4.02 -33.12
C PHE A 64 8.22 4.80 -32.58
N MET A 65 8.92 4.27 -31.57
CA MET A 65 10.09 4.91 -30.99
C MET A 65 11.23 5.02 -32.00
N ASP A 66 11.51 3.95 -32.75
CA ASP A 66 12.55 3.97 -33.79
C ASP A 66 12.24 5.03 -34.86
N SER A 67 11.00 5.09 -35.34
CA SER A 67 10.57 6.08 -36.34
C SER A 67 10.65 7.51 -35.81
N MET A 68 10.21 7.77 -34.58
CA MET A 68 10.25 9.10 -33.99
C MET A 68 11.68 9.54 -33.69
N ASN A 69 12.50 8.64 -33.14
CA ASN A 69 13.90 8.92 -32.84
C ASN A 69 14.71 9.18 -34.10
N ALA A 70 14.48 8.43 -35.18
CA ALA A 70 15.16 8.65 -36.45
C ALA A 70 14.92 10.06 -37.05
N ARG A 71 13.79 10.70 -36.70
CA ARG A 71 13.40 12.02 -37.24
C ARG A 71 13.66 13.18 -36.29
N TYR A 72 13.48 12.96 -34.99
CA TYR A 72 13.40 14.05 -34.01
C TYR A 72 14.40 13.93 -32.88
N SER A 73 15.09 12.78 -32.72
CA SER A 73 16.13 12.62 -31.72
C SER A 73 17.50 12.88 -32.33
N THR A 74 18.27 13.76 -31.69
CA THR A 74 19.67 14.01 -32.03
C THR A 74 20.54 13.59 -30.85
N SER A 75 21.53 12.74 -31.08
CA SER A 75 22.43 12.27 -30.04
C SER A 75 23.08 13.44 -29.29
N GLY A 76 23.04 13.38 -27.95
CA GLY A 76 23.58 14.43 -27.08
C GLY A 76 22.71 15.68 -26.95
N VAL A 77 21.56 15.75 -27.62
CA VAL A 77 20.62 16.87 -27.51
C VAL A 77 19.38 16.41 -26.76
N SER A 78 19.09 17.07 -25.63
CA SER A 78 17.86 16.84 -24.89
C SER A 78 16.67 17.46 -25.61
N PHE A 79 15.54 16.78 -25.52
CA PHE A 79 14.26 17.34 -25.93
C PHE A 79 13.89 18.56 -25.07
N SER A 80 13.19 19.52 -25.68
CA SER A 80 12.88 20.84 -25.09
C SER A 80 11.43 21.01 -24.64
N GLY A 81 10.54 20.07 -24.99
CA GLY A 81 9.13 20.09 -24.61
C GLY A 81 8.83 19.29 -23.35
N THR A 82 7.54 19.12 -23.08
CA THR A 82 7.04 18.33 -21.94
C THR A 82 6.94 16.84 -22.31
N THR A 83 7.11 15.98 -21.31
CA THR A 83 6.85 14.54 -21.40
C THR A 83 5.37 14.25 -21.64
N VAL A 84 5.08 13.49 -22.69
CA VAL A 84 3.73 13.05 -23.07
C VAL A 84 3.70 11.53 -23.12
N VAL A 85 2.69 10.91 -22.52
CA VAL A 85 2.47 9.47 -22.63
C VAL A 85 2.01 9.11 -24.04
N VAL A 86 2.71 8.15 -24.64
CA VAL A 86 2.40 7.64 -25.98
C VAL A 86 1.89 6.21 -25.96
N HIS A 87 2.20 5.44 -24.91
CA HIS A 87 1.77 4.05 -24.79
C HIS A 87 1.61 3.66 -23.32
N THR A 88 0.72 2.71 -23.05
CA THR A 88 0.46 2.18 -21.72
C THR A 88 0.38 0.66 -21.79
N SER A 89 1.05 -0.05 -20.89
CA SER A 89 0.94 -1.51 -20.77
C SER A 89 0.79 -1.90 -19.30
N LEU A 90 -0.10 -2.86 -19.00
CA LEU A 90 -0.29 -3.39 -17.66
C LEU A 90 0.62 -4.61 -17.46
N TYR A 91 1.42 -4.58 -16.40
CA TYR A 91 2.30 -5.67 -15.99
C TYR A 91 1.79 -6.25 -14.68
N THR A 92 1.52 -7.56 -14.66
CA THR A 92 0.97 -8.27 -13.50
C THR A 92 1.98 -9.27 -12.97
N PHE A 93 2.06 -9.38 -11.64
CA PHE A 93 2.91 -10.35 -10.95
C PHE A 93 2.16 -10.89 -9.71
N PRO A 94 2.59 -12.02 -9.11
CA PRO A 94 1.96 -12.52 -7.89
C PRO A 94 2.02 -11.46 -6.78
N GLY A 95 0.85 -11.01 -6.31
CA GLY A 95 0.74 -9.97 -5.28
C GLY A 95 0.62 -8.54 -5.79
N GLY A 96 0.55 -8.28 -7.11
CA GLY A 96 0.28 -6.93 -7.59
C GLY A 96 0.34 -6.71 -9.10
N SER A 97 0.21 -5.46 -9.49
CA SER A 97 0.38 -5.02 -10.88
C SER A 97 0.90 -3.60 -10.93
N PHE A 98 1.63 -3.25 -11.98
CA PHE A 98 2.00 -1.87 -12.28
C PHE A 98 1.68 -1.54 -13.74
N THR A 99 1.45 -0.26 -14.02
CA THR A 99 1.30 0.23 -15.40
C THR A 99 2.63 0.82 -15.87
N GLY A 100 3.17 0.29 -16.95
CA GLY A 100 4.31 0.87 -17.66
C GLY A 100 3.85 1.90 -18.69
N TYR A 101 4.60 2.98 -18.82
CA TYR A 101 4.31 4.08 -19.73
C TYR A 101 5.46 4.25 -20.72
N GLY A 102 5.13 4.29 -22.02
CA GLY A 102 6.02 4.85 -23.04
C GLY A 102 5.80 6.35 -23.12
N VAL A 103 6.87 7.14 -23.18
CA VAL A 103 6.78 8.61 -23.22
C VAL A 103 7.59 9.20 -24.36
N TYR A 104 7.15 10.36 -24.86
CA TYR A 104 7.86 11.13 -25.88
C TYR A 104 7.72 12.63 -25.67
N ASP A 105 8.53 13.42 -26.38
CA ASP A 105 8.52 14.87 -26.32
C ASP A 105 7.32 15.49 -27.04
N SER A 106 6.67 16.46 -26.38
CA SER A 106 5.51 17.17 -26.93
C SER A 106 5.77 17.94 -28.22
N ASN A 107 6.96 18.56 -28.40
CA ASN A 107 7.25 19.35 -29.59
C ASN A 107 7.49 18.42 -30.79
N ALA A 108 8.21 17.31 -30.58
CA ALA A 108 8.39 16.29 -31.59
C ALA A 108 7.06 15.64 -32.00
N LEU A 109 6.19 15.31 -31.03
CA LEU A 109 4.86 14.78 -31.31
C LEU A 109 4.00 15.73 -32.15
N ARG A 110 3.96 17.02 -31.78
CA ARG A 110 3.22 18.04 -32.55
C ARG A 110 3.81 18.23 -33.94
N SER A 111 5.13 18.22 -34.07
CA SER A 111 5.83 18.31 -35.37
C SER A 111 5.57 17.10 -36.25
N ALA A 112 5.29 15.93 -35.66
CA ALA A 112 4.86 14.72 -36.35
C ALA A 112 3.35 14.70 -36.67
N GLY A 113 2.60 15.73 -36.29
CA GLY A 113 1.16 15.85 -36.55
C GLY A 113 0.25 15.22 -35.50
N TYR A 114 0.80 14.76 -34.37
CA TYR A 114 -0.02 14.20 -33.29
C TYR A 114 -0.64 15.30 -32.43
N SER A 115 -1.88 15.07 -32.02
CA SER A 115 -2.55 15.91 -31.01
C SER A 115 -2.20 15.42 -29.61
N VAL A 116 -1.83 16.36 -28.73
CA VAL A 116 -1.56 16.10 -27.31
C VAL A 116 -2.77 16.54 -26.51
N VAL A 117 -3.33 15.62 -25.73
CA VAL A 117 -4.52 15.84 -24.90
C VAL A 117 -4.20 15.58 -23.45
N THR A 118 -5.05 16.09 -22.57
CA THR A 118 -5.00 15.81 -21.14
C THR A 118 -5.79 14.54 -20.85
N SER A 119 -5.19 13.61 -20.10
CA SER A 119 -5.76 12.31 -19.75
C SER A 119 -5.61 12.04 -18.24
N LEU A 120 -6.47 11.18 -17.69
CA LEU A 120 -6.47 10.82 -16.27
C LEU A 120 -5.80 9.45 -16.06
N SER A 121 -4.70 9.47 -15.33
CA SER A 121 -3.94 8.37 -14.72
C SER A 121 -4.59 7.77 -13.47
N VAL A 122 -5.10 6.54 -13.46
CA VAL A 122 -5.58 5.89 -12.22
C VAL A 122 -4.50 4.96 -11.67
N PHE A 123 -4.11 5.19 -10.42
CA PHE A 123 -3.12 4.39 -9.69
C PHE A 123 -3.78 3.74 -8.48
N THR A 124 -3.63 2.42 -8.34
CA THR A 124 -4.18 1.65 -7.22
C THR A 124 -3.03 1.02 -6.45
N THR A 125 -2.88 1.35 -5.17
CA THR A 125 -1.87 0.76 -4.28
C THR A 125 -2.56 0.00 -3.16
N CYS A 126 -2.25 -1.29 -3.02
CA CYS A 126 -2.75 -2.14 -1.95
C CYS A 126 -1.62 -2.39 -0.93
N PRO A 127 -1.91 -2.32 0.38
CA PRO A 127 -0.93 -2.66 1.40
C PRO A 127 -0.67 -4.17 1.38
N THR A 128 0.59 -4.56 1.56
CA THR A 128 0.95 -5.97 1.78
C THR A 128 0.73 -6.31 3.24
N SER A 129 -0.06 -7.35 3.52
CA SER A 129 -0.19 -7.89 4.87
C SER A 129 1.13 -8.57 5.24
N THR A 130 2.02 -7.86 5.93
CA THR A 130 3.15 -8.50 6.60
C THR A 130 2.57 -9.32 7.76
N PRO A 131 2.86 -10.63 7.88
CA PRO A 131 2.43 -11.37 9.05
C PRO A 131 3.08 -10.76 10.30
N THR A 132 2.27 -10.13 11.15
CA THR A 132 2.71 -9.67 12.46
C THR A 132 2.97 -10.92 13.30
N LEU A 133 4.23 -11.15 13.68
CA LEU A 133 4.53 -12.21 14.66
C LEU A 133 3.85 -11.84 15.99
N PRO A 134 3.18 -12.78 16.66
CA PRO A 134 2.57 -12.50 17.96
C PRO A 134 3.63 -11.99 18.95
N PRO A 135 3.29 -11.05 19.84
CA PRO A 135 4.22 -10.59 20.87
C PRO A 135 4.65 -11.77 21.73
N SER A 136 5.95 -11.86 22.01
CA SER A 136 6.51 -12.90 22.87
C SER A 136 5.78 -12.91 24.22
N PRO A 137 5.37 -14.07 24.76
CA PRO A 137 4.62 -14.14 26.01
C PRO A 137 5.42 -13.43 27.11
N THR A 138 4.86 -12.33 27.61
CA THR A 138 5.44 -11.59 28.73
C THR A 138 5.23 -12.44 29.98
N GLY A 139 6.28 -13.14 30.41
CA GLY A 139 6.23 -13.94 31.64
C GLY A 139 7.21 -15.11 31.73
N SER A 140 7.94 -15.47 30.67
CA SER A 140 8.99 -16.49 30.79
C SER A 140 10.34 -15.84 31.09
N LEU A 141 10.92 -16.17 32.24
CA LEU A 141 12.29 -15.80 32.63
C LEU A 141 13.29 -16.58 31.75
N CYS A 142 13.39 -16.23 30.47
CA CYS A 142 14.31 -16.87 29.52
C CYS A 142 15.22 -15.83 28.86
N SER A 143 16.53 -16.10 28.87
CA SER A 143 17.48 -15.42 27.99
C SER A 143 17.40 -16.01 26.59
N PRO A 144 17.30 -15.20 25.52
CA PRO A 144 17.12 -15.70 24.16
C PRO A 144 18.35 -16.48 23.67
N HIS A 145 18.14 -17.73 23.24
CA HIS A 145 19.09 -18.49 22.44
C HIS A 145 18.37 -19.02 21.19
N GLY A 146 18.47 -18.28 20.09
CA GLY A 146 18.11 -18.71 18.74
C GLY A 146 16.66 -19.17 18.56
N ASP A 147 16.40 -20.44 18.85
CA ASP A 147 15.22 -21.20 18.43
C ASP A 147 14.44 -21.87 19.60
N HIS A 148 14.86 -21.74 20.86
CA HIS A 148 14.12 -22.30 22.01
C HIS A 148 14.39 -21.63 23.38
N CYS A 149 13.47 -21.82 24.33
CA CYS A 149 13.58 -21.47 25.75
C CYS A 149 14.02 -22.71 26.54
N LYS A 150 15.03 -22.63 27.41
CA LYS A 150 15.28 -23.67 28.43
C LYS A 150 15.03 -23.10 29.83
N PRO A 151 14.23 -23.75 30.70
CA PRO A 151 14.05 -23.31 32.07
C PRO A 151 15.35 -23.49 32.87
N SER A 152 15.64 -22.52 33.74
CA SER A 152 16.78 -22.58 34.66
C SER A 152 16.49 -23.43 35.88
#